data_AF-A1VSH7-F1
#
_entry.id   AF-A1VSH7-F1
#
_cell.length_a   1.000
_cell.length_b   1.000
_cell.length_c   1.000
_cell.angle_alpha   90.00
_cell.angle_beta   90.00
_cell.angle_gamma   90.00
#
_symmetry.space_group_name_H-M   'P 1'
#
loop_
_entity.id
_entity.type
_entity.pdbx_description
1 polymer ?
#
loop_
_entity_poly.entity_id
_entity_poly.type
_entity_poly.pdbx_seq_one_letter_code
_entity_poly.pdbx_strand_id
1 'polypeptide(L)'
;MPQKIVYQTDRAGHYAGETLADESPMEPGVFHLPLGAVEAAPPESWPDHQWPRWNGHAWELINRPVAPAEPTATEKLAAFLLANPDVAALVTPPTP
;
A
#
# COMPACT_ATOMS: atom_id res chain seq x y z
N MET A 1 8.04 -10.64 31.18
CA MET A 1 6.86 -11.30 30.61
C MET A 1 7.27 -11.79 29.24
N PRO A 2 7.09 -13.06 28.90
CA PRO A 2 7.43 -13.55 27.58
C PRO A 2 6.46 -12.96 26.55
N GLN A 3 6.99 -12.67 25.37
CA GLN A 3 6.30 -11.99 24.28
C GLN A 3 6.54 -12.75 22.99
N LYS A 4 5.55 -12.68 22.10
CA LYS A 4 5.60 -13.26 20.76
C LYS A 4 5.30 -12.19 19.73
N ILE A 5 6.05 -12.22 18.62
CA ILE A 5 5.74 -11.38 17.45
C ILE A 5 4.49 -11.92 16.77
N VAL A 6 3.54 -11.04 16.54
CA VAL A 6 2.31 -11.28 15.77
C VAL A 6 2.14 -10.16 14.75
N TYR A 7 1.28 -10.36 13.76
CA TYR A 7 1.19 -9.51 12.59
C TYR A 7 -0.16 -8.78 12.59
N GLN A 8 -0.11 -7.46 12.70
CA GLN A 8 -1.29 -6.62 12.79
C GLN A 8 -1.93 -6.42 11.42
N THR A 9 -3.26 -6.45 11.37
CA THR A 9 -4.05 -6.04 10.21
C THR A 9 -4.83 -4.75 10.47
N ASP A 10 -5.12 -4.00 9.40
CA ASP A 10 -6.07 -2.90 9.44
C ASP A 10 -7.53 -3.42 9.44
N ARG A 11 -8.51 -2.50 9.46
CA ARG A 11 -9.93 -2.85 9.47
C ARG A 11 -10.38 -3.63 8.21
N ALA A 12 -9.65 -3.52 7.11
CA ALA A 12 -9.91 -4.23 5.87
C ALA A 12 -9.07 -5.52 5.72
N GLY A 13 -8.29 -5.88 6.74
CA GLY A 13 -7.44 -7.07 6.76
C GLY A 13 -6.06 -6.86 6.12
N HIS A 14 -5.68 -5.66 5.70
CA HIS A 14 -4.36 -5.42 5.12
C HIS A 14 -3.27 -5.48 6.18
N TYR A 15 -2.11 -6.02 5.81
CA TYR A 15 -0.95 -6.01 6.70
C TYR A 15 -0.57 -4.58 7.09
N ALA A 16 -0.50 -4.33 8.41
CA ALA A 16 -0.22 -3.03 9.00
C ALA A 16 1.15 -2.98 9.72
N GLY A 17 1.76 -4.15 10.00
CA GLY A 17 3.07 -4.25 10.63
C GLY A 17 3.15 -5.35 11.68
N GLU A 18 4.31 -5.49 12.31
CA GLU A 18 4.53 -6.39 13.43
C GLU A 18 4.08 -5.75 14.75
N THR A 19 3.58 -6.56 15.66
CA THR A 19 3.23 -6.17 17.02
C THR A 19 3.54 -7.32 17.98
N LEU A 20 3.37 -7.08 19.28
CA LEU A 20 3.71 -8.04 20.33
C LEU A 20 2.42 -8.55 20.99
N ALA A 21 2.35 -9.86 21.16
CA ALA A 21 1.38 -10.52 22.01
C ALA A 21 2.04 -10.90 23.33
N ASP A 22 1.41 -10.57 24.45
CA ASP A 22 1.87 -10.90 25.79
C ASP A 22 1.29 -12.25 26.23
N GLU A 23 2.08 -13.05 26.95
CA GLU A 23 1.59 -14.29 27.57
C GLU A 23 0.60 -14.00 28.71
N SER A 24 -0.43 -14.85 28.82
CA SER A 24 -1.40 -14.84 29.91
C SER A 24 -0.71 -15.12 31.25
N PRO A 25 -0.86 -14.23 32.25
CA PRO A 25 -0.34 -14.48 33.59
C PRO A 25 -0.97 -15.70 34.28
N MET A 26 -2.15 -16.13 33.82
CA MET A 26 -2.92 -17.22 34.44
C MET A 26 -2.71 -18.56 33.73
N GLU A 27 -2.34 -18.52 32.45
CA GLU A 27 -2.24 -19.70 31.59
C GLU A 27 -0.91 -19.68 30.83
N PRO A 28 0.15 -20.30 31.40
CA PRO A 28 1.44 -20.41 30.72
C PRO A 28 1.29 -21.06 29.34
N GLY A 29 1.88 -20.44 28.32
CA GLY A 29 1.80 -20.84 26.91
C GLY A 29 0.66 -20.23 26.11
N VAL A 30 -0.31 -19.54 26.74
CA VAL A 30 -1.40 -18.84 26.05
C VAL A 30 -1.02 -17.38 25.84
N PHE A 31 -1.08 -16.89 24.61
CA PHE A 31 -0.75 -15.50 24.28
C PHE A 31 -2.00 -14.70 23.92
N HIS A 32 -2.14 -13.51 24.47
CA HIS A 32 -3.25 -12.61 24.18
C HIS A 32 -2.93 -11.77 22.95
N LEU A 33 -3.60 -12.08 21.84
CA LEU A 33 -3.42 -11.35 20.60
C LEU A 33 -4.12 -9.97 20.67
N PRO A 34 -3.44 -8.90 20.22
CA PRO A 34 -4.09 -7.63 19.95
C PRO A 34 -5.24 -7.79 18.93
N LEU A 35 -6.20 -6.86 18.99
CA LEU A 35 -7.34 -6.88 18.08
C LEU A 35 -6.89 -6.82 16.62
N GLY A 36 -7.28 -7.81 15.82
CA GLY A 36 -6.94 -7.87 14.40
C GLY A 36 -5.49 -8.30 14.12
N ALA A 37 -4.77 -8.78 15.13
CA ALA A 37 -3.49 -9.46 14.93
C ALA A 37 -3.70 -10.92 14.50
N VAL A 38 -2.73 -11.45 13.76
CA VAL A 38 -2.67 -12.85 13.35
C VAL A 38 -1.27 -13.40 13.64
N GLU A 39 -1.18 -14.68 13.96
CA GLU A 39 0.11 -15.32 14.26
C GLU A 39 0.86 -15.76 12.99
N ALA A 40 0.13 -15.97 11.90
CA ALA A 40 0.70 -16.37 10.63
C ALA A 40 1.50 -15.22 10.03
N ALA A 41 2.77 -15.46 9.70
CA ALA A 41 3.62 -14.46 9.05
C ALA A 41 3.13 -14.13 7.64
N PRO A 42 3.13 -12.83 7.24
CA PRO A 42 2.93 -12.45 5.85
C PRO A 42 4.09 -12.96 4.97
N PRO A 43 3.94 -12.94 3.64
CA PRO A 43 5.05 -13.24 2.73
C PRO A 43 6.25 -12.33 3.01
N GLU A 44 7.49 -12.82 2.86
CA GLU A 44 8.70 -12.00 3.14
C GLU A 44 8.85 -10.79 2.21
N SER A 45 8.30 -10.88 0.99
CA SER A 45 8.30 -9.79 0.01
C SER A 45 7.08 -9.86 -0.90
N TRP A 46 6.70 -8.71 -1.46
CA TRP A 46 5.64 -8.58 -2.45
C TRP A 46 5.92 -7.39 -3.38
N PRO A 47 5.38 -7.39 -4.61
CA PRO A 47 5.52 -6.27 -5.52
C PRO A 47 4.87 -4.99 -5.00
N ASP A 48 5.39 -3.81 -5.36
CA ASP A 48 4.87 -2.50 -4.92
C ASP A 48 3.39 -2.25 -5.27
N HIS A 49 2.91 -2.88 -6.36
CA HIS A 49 1.53 -2.80 -6.82
C HIS A 49 0.60 -3.80 -6.12
N GLN A 50 1.12 -4.63 -5.22
CA GLN A 50 0.38 -5.61 -4.44
C GLN A 50 0.55 -5.36 -2.95
N TRP A 51 -0.39 -5.85 -2.15
CA TRP A 51 -0.35 -5.75 -0.71
C TRP A 51 -0.94 -7.01 -0.06
N PRO A 52 -0.30 -7.57 0.99
CA PRO A 52 -0.87 -8.71 1.70
C PRO A 52 -2.15 -8.31 2.44
N ARG A 53 -3.20 -9.13 2.26
CA ARG A 53 -4.45 -9.05 2.98
C ARG A 53 -4.78 -10.39 3.62
N TRP A 54 -5.09 -10.39 4.90
CA TRP A 54 -5.60 -11.55 5.60
C TRP A 54 -7.05 -11.80 5.22
N ASN A 55 -7.37 -13.02 4.78
CA ASN A 55 -8.74 -13.41 4.40
C ASN A 55 -9.48 -14.19 5.50
N GLY A 56 -8.90 -14.30 6.70
CA GLY A 56 -9.42 -15.12 7.81
C GLY A 56 -8.72 -16.47 7.96
N HIS A 57 -8.02 -16.93 6.92
CA HIS A 57 -7.31 -18.22 6.92
C HIS A 57 -5.86 -18.11 6.43
N ALA A 58 -5.60 -17.28 5.42
CA ALA A 58 -4.30 -17.11 4.82
C ALA A 58 -4.07 -15.66 4.35
N TRP A 59 -2.81 -15.33 4.09
CA TRP A 59 -2.41 -14.12 3.40
C TRP A 59 -2.63 -14.26 1.90
N GLU A 60 -3.32 -13.28 1.33
CA GLU A 60 -3.56 -13.15 -0.10
C GLU A 60 -2.97 -11.82 -0.59
N LEU A 61 -2.24 -11.84 -1.70
CA LEU A 61 -1.73 -10.62 -2.31
C LEU A 61 -2.83 -10.00 -3.17
N ILE A 62 -3.25 -8.79 -2.81
CA ILE A 62 -4.25 -8.03 -3.56
C ILE A 62 -3.64 -6.80 -4.21
N ASN A 63 -4.25 -6.30 -5.28
CA ASN A 63 -3.77 -5.08 -5.91
C ASN A 63 -3.96 -3.87 -5.00
N ARG A 64 -2.88 -3.13 -4.81
CA ARG A 64 -2.91 -1.82 -4.15
C ARG A 64 -3.51 -0.80 -5.13
N PRO A 65 -4.52 -0.02 -4.74
CA PRO A 65 -4.98 1.09 -5.57
C PRO A 65 -3.86 2.11 -5.70
N VAL A 66 -3.32 2.25 -6.91
CA VAL A 66 -2.35 3.29 -7.26
C VAL A 66 -3.14 4.54 -7.56
N ALA A 67 -2.88 5.64 -6.83
CA ALA A 67 -3.44 6.93 -7.21
C ALA A 67 -2.99 7.24 -8.65
N PRO A 68 -3.88 7.71 -9.54
CA PRO A 68 -3.46 8.12 -10.88
C PRO A 68 -2.34 9.14 -10.72
N ALA A 69 -1.19 8.89 -11.37
CA ALA A 69 -0.12 9.87 -11.39
C ALA A 69 -0.68 11.17 -11.98
N GLU A 70 -0.46 12.30 -11.30
CA GLU A 70 -0.79 13.58 -11.92
C GLU A 70 0.03 13.75 -13.21
N PRO A 71 -0.57 14.26 -14.29
CA PRO A 71 0.19 14.53 -15.50
C PRO A 71 1.34 15.49 -15.18
N THR A 72 2.51 15.18 -15.71
CA THR A 72 3.72 15.99 -15.58
C THR A 72 3.50 17.39 -16.16
N ALA A 73 4.36 18.35 -15.79
CA ALA A 73 4.29 19.71 -16.33
C ALA A 73 4.37 19.73 -17.87
N THR A 74 5.17 18.85 -18.46
CA THR A 74 5.31 18.70 -19.92
C THR A 74 4.03 18.15 -20.56
N GLU A 75 3.40 17.14 -19.97
CA GLU A 75 2.13 16.60 -20.49
C GLU A 75 1.00 17.63 -20.36
N LYS A 76 0.96 18.36 -19.25
CA LYS A 76 0.03 19.50 -19.06
C LYS A 76 0.25 20.56 -20.13
N LEU A 77 1.51 20.92 -20.43
CA LEU A 77 1.85 21.90 -21.48
C LEU A 77 1.47 21.38 -22.87
N ALA A 78 1.79 20.13 -23.21
CA ALA A 78 1.46 19.55 -24.50
C ALA A 78 -0.05 19.50 -24.74
N ALA A 79 -0.83 19.07 -23.74
CA ALA A 79 -2.29 19.07 -23.79
C ALA A 79 -2.85 20.49 -23.97
N PHE A 80 -2.27 21.47 -23.27
CA PHE A 80 -2.67 22.87 -23.39
C PHE A 80 -2.40 23.42 -24.81
N LEU A 81 -1.23 23.17 -25.39
CA LEU A 81 -0.89 23.63 -26.73
C LEU A 81 -1.74 22.95 -27.81
N LEU A 82 -2.09 21.67 -27.63
CA LEU A 82 -2.99 20.95 -28.53
C LEU A 82 -4.40 21.56 -28.52
N ALA A 83 -4.88 21.97 -27.34
CA ALA A 83 -6.19 22.60 -27.20
C ALA A 83 -6.23 24.06 -27.69
N ASN A 84 -5.07 24.73 -27.79
CA ASN A 84 -4.95 26.15 -28.13
C ASN A 84 -3.91 26.34 -29.27
N PRO A 85 -4.31 26.08 -30.54
CA PRO A 85 -3.39 26.12 -31.67
C PRO A 85 -2.85 27.53 -31.96
N ASP A 86 -3.60 28.57 -31.60
CA ASP A 86 -3.17 29.97 -31.66
C ASP A 86 -2.01 30.25 -30.71
N VAL A 87 -2.07 29.72 -29.48
CA VAL A 87 -0.97 29.83 -28.51
C VAL A 87 0.22 28.99 -28.97
N ALA A 88 0.00 27.81 -29.56
CA ALA A 88 1.05 26.99 -30.14
C ALA A 88 1.82 27.71 -31.26
N ALA A 89 1.13 28.48 -32.11
CA ALA A 89 1.77 29.25 -33.17
C ALA A 89 2.71 30.35 -32.65
N LEU A 90 2.47 30.89 -31.44
CA LEU A 90 3.32 31.92 -30.84
C LEU A 90 4.63 31.38 -30.26
N VAL A 91 4.66 30.11 -29.87
CA VAL A 91 5.82 29.48 -29.21
C VAL A 91 6.65 28.60 -30.15
N THR A 92 6.14 28.30 -31.34
CA THR A 92 6.86 27.48 -32.33
C THR A 92 7.74 28.38 -33.19
N PRO A 93 9.06 28.14 -33.29
CA PRO A 93 9.92 28.94 -34.16
C PRO A 93 9.54 28.73 -35.64
N PRO A 94 9.69 29.76 -36.50
CA PRO A 94 9.43 29.61 -37.92
C PRO A 94 10.37 28.55 -38.51
N THR A 95 9.81 27.61 -39.25
CA THR A 95 10.59 26.61 -39.99
C THR A 95 11.45 27.33 -41.05
N PRO A 96 12.76 27.06 -41.15
CA PRO A 96 13.66 27.73 -42.11
C PRO A 96 13.35 27.38 -43.57
#